data_AF-A0AAV3XJK2-F1
#
_entry.id   AF-A0AAV3XJK2-F1
#
_cell.length_a   1.000
_cell.length_b   1.000
_cell.length_c   1.000
_cell.angle_alpha   90.00
_cell.angle_beta   90.00
_cell.angle_gamma   90.00
#
_symmetry.space_group_name_H-M   'P 1'
#
loop_
_entity.id
_entity.type
_entity.pdbx_description
1 polymer ?
#
loop_
_entity_poly.entity_id
_entity_poly.type
_entity_poly.pdbx_seq_one_letter_code
_entity_poly.pdbx_strand_id
1 'polypeptide(L)'
;MQEELNVLVQAQYPLIYLVTSEEERAEQAIATIAKISKPQRRVFVWTVTHGLVDYEQPRNITQHNTVSPEAAIEWVMNRQRDPSIFIFKDLHPFIDSPATTRWLRDAIASFKGSQKTIILMSPVQQVPIELEKEVVVIDFSLPDMGELNQVLTQHLEQNRGRRLTTEAREKLLRAALGLTQDEAEKVYRKAQVTTGRLTEAEVDIVLSEKKQLIRRNGILEYIEEDETIDAVGGLEELKKWLKQRSNAFTERAREYGLPQPKGMLILGVPGCGKSLIAKTTSRLWGLPILRLDMGRVYDGSMVGRSEANLRNALKTAESISPTILFIDELDKAFAGSTGSSDSDGGTSSRIFGSFLTWMQEKTSPVFVMATANRVERLPGEFLRKGRFDEIFFVDLPTPEERQEIFKIHLTKRRREIERFDLDQLAKVSDGFSGAEIEQALIAAMYEAFAQDREFTQLDIIAAIKSTLPLSRTMTEQVTALRDWARQRARPAASSVAEYQRLEF
;
A
#
# COMPACT_ATOMS: atom_id res chain seq x y z
N MET A 1 4.68 5.75 20.35
CA MET A 1 4.77 4.28 20.45
C MET A 1 5.77 3.81 21.51
N GLN A 2 7.07 4.17 21.45
CA GLN A 2 8.00 3.86 22.57
C GLN A 2 7.51 4.46 23.91
N GLU A 3 6.92 5.67 23.86
CA GLU A 3 6.26 6.29 25.02
C GLU A 3 5.06 5.50 25.52
N GLU A 4 4.22 5.00 24.61
CA GLU A 4 3.03 4.20 24.96
C GLU A 4 3.42 2.87 25.59
N LEU A 5 4.40 2.17 25.00
CA LEU A 5 4.96 0.95 25.57
C LEU A 5 5.55 1.21 26.97
N ASN A 6 6.28 2.33 27.14
CA ASN A 6 6.80 2.75 28.45
C ASN A 6 5.67 3.01 29.45
N VAL A 7 4.59 3.69 29.05
CA VAL A 7 3.42 3.92 29.90
C VAL A 7 2.79 2.60 30.35
N LEU A 8 2.59 1.64 29.44
CA LEU A 8 2.01 0.33 29.79
C LEU A 8 2.90 -0.47 30.75
N VAL A 9 4.21 -0.48 30.48
CA VAL A 9 5.21 -1.11 31.34
C VAL A 9 5.17 -0.48 32.73
N GLN A 10 5.15 0.85 32.83
CA GLN A 10 5.07 1.58 34.10
C GLN A 10 3.74 1.39 34.83
N ALA A 11 2.63 1.30 34.09
CA ALA A 11 1.30 0.98 34.61
C ALA A 11 1.15 -0.50 35.02
N GLN A 12 2.22 -1.30 34.91
CA GLN A 12 2.28 -2.71 35.34
C GLN A 12 1.27 -3.59 34.62
N TYR A 13 1.03 -3.32 33.33
CA TYR A 13 0.29 -4.26 32.50
C TYR A 13 1.06 -5.58 32.46
N PRO A 14 0.41 -6.71 32.83
CA PRO A 14 1.10 -7.99 32.99
C PRO A 14 1.41 -8.65 31.65
N LEU A 15 0.58 -8.41 30.62
CA LEU A 15 0.73 -8.98 29.29
C LEU A 15 0.54 -7.91 28.21
N ILE A 16 1.55 -7.75 27.35
CA ILE A 16 1.56 -6.87 26.19
C ILE A 16 1.86 -7.73 24.96
N TYR A 17 1.14 -7.52 23.87
CA TYR A 17 1.39 -8.16 22.58
C TYR A 17 1.97 -7.13 21.62
N LEU A 18 3.25 -7.27 21.27
CA LEU A 18 3.96 -6.40 20.35
C LEU A 18 4.01 -7.01 18.95
N VAL A 19 3.25 -6.44 18.02
CA VAL A 19 3.20 -6.91 16.64
C VAL A 19 4.34 -6.27 15.84
N THR A 20 5.34 -7.05 15.46
CA THR A 20 6.49 -6.59 14.69
C THR A 20 7.26 -7.72 14.01
N SER A 21 7.89 -7.43 12.88
CA SER A 21 8.90 -8.29 12.26
C SER A 21 10.33 -7.84 12.58
N GLU A 22 10.52 -6.70 13.26
CA GLU A 22 11.82 -6.11 13.57
C GLU A 22 12.27 -6.46 14.99
N GLU A 23 12.68 -7.72 15.20
CA GLU A 23 13.01 -8.21 16.54
C GLU A 23 14.12 -7.40 17.22
N GLU A 24 15.24 -7.17 16.53
CA GLU A 24 16.42 -6.51 17.12
C GLU A 24 16.10 -5.05 17.51
N ARG A 25 15.40 -4.32 16.63
CA ARG A 25 14.98 -2.94 16.91
C ARG A 25 14.00 -2.87 18.08
N ALA A 26 13.03 -3.78 18.13
CA ALA A 26 12.06 -3.84 19.20
C ALA A 26 12.72 -4.21 20.54
N GLU A 27 13.66 -5.15 20.56
CA GLU A 27 14.47 -5.47 21.75
C GLU A 27 15.27 -4.27 22.25
N GLN A 28 15.96 -3.56 21.36
CA GLN A 28 16.74 -2.36 21.72
C GLN A 28 15.84 -1.27 22.32
N ALA A 29 14.65 -1.07 21.76
CA ALA A 29 13.66 -0.14 22.30
C ALA A 29 13.18 -0.57 23.70
N ILE A 30 12.86 -1.86 23.89
CA ILE A 30 12.44 -2.41 25.19
C ILE A 30 13.57 -2.30 26.22
N ALA A 31 14.81 -2.60 25.83
CA ALA A 31 15.98 -2.46 26.71
C ALA A 31 16.20 -1.01 27.14
N THR A 32 15.99 -0.05 26.24
CA THR A 32 16.05 1.38 26.55
C THR A 32 14.97 1.77 27.57
N ILE A 33 13.74 1.30 27.36
CA ILE A 33 12.61 1.52 28.28
C ILE A 33 12.92 0.90 29.66
N ALA A 34 13.46 -0.31 29.70
CA ALA A 34 13.81 -1.01 30.93
C ALA A 34 14.85 -0.26 31.78
N LYS A 35 15.82 0.41 31.13
CA LYS A 35 16.86 1.22 31.77
C LYS A 35 16.35 2.57 32.29
N ILE A 36 15.41 3.19 31.60
CA ILE A 36 14.82 4.50 31.97
C ILE A 36 13.71 4.34 33.01
N SER A 37 13.06 3.17 33.05
CA SER A 37 12.02 2.84 34.02
C SER A 37 12.52 2.95 35.47
N LYS A 38 11.63 3.37 36.37
CA LYS A 38 11.89 3.44 37.81
C LYS A 38 10.90 2.53 38.56
N PRO A 39 11.37 1.46 39.24
CA PRO A 39 12.76 0.96 39.29
C PRO A 39 13.22 0.38 37.95
N GLN A 40 14.54 0.31 37.76
CA GLN A 40 15.15 -0.32 36.60
C GLN A 40 14.73 -1.78 36.51
N ARG A 41 14.42 -2.22 35.29
CA ARG A 41 13.95 -3.59 35.03
C ARG A 41 15.01 -4.38 34.28
N ARG A 42 15.15 -5.66 34.60
CA ARG A 42 15.97 -6.59 33.81
C ARG A 42 15.18 -7.09 32.62
N VAL A 43 15.85 -7.28 31.48
CA VAL A 43 15.21 -7.80 30.26
C VAL A 43 15.68 -9.23 30.01
N PHE A 44 14.72 -10.12 29.83
CA PHE A 44 14.97 -11.50 29.44
C PHE A 44 14.32 -11.77 28.09
N VAL A 45 15.01 -12.50 27.23
CA VAL A 45 14.52 -12.90 25.90
C VAL A 45 14.39 -14.41 25.87
N TRP A 46 13.21 -14.88 25.48
CA TRP A 46 12.94 -16.27 25.22
C TRP A 46 12.81 -16.54 23.73
N THR A 47 13.47 -17.60 23.28
CA THR A 47 13.29 -18.20 21.95
C THR A 47 13.14 -19.71 22.10
N VAL A 48 12.42 -20.34 21.18
CA VAL A 48 12.28 -21.80 21.14
C VAL A 48 13.62 -22.53 20.96
N THR A 49 14.66 -21.86 20.45
CA THR A 49 15.97 -22.47 20.19
C THR A 49 16.92 -22.38 21.38
N HIS A 50 16.88 -21.28 22.15
CA HIS A 50 17.84 -21.03 23.23
C HIS A 50 17.20 -21.04 24.63
N GLY A 51 15.86 -21.09 24.72
CA GLY A 51 15.15 -20.86 25.96
C GLY A 51 15.31 -19.41 26.42
N LEU A 52 15.29 -19.20 27.74
CA LEU A 52 15.26 -17.88 28.35
C LEU A 52 16.68 -17.41 28.70
N VAL A 53 17.07 -16.25 28.16
CA VAL A 53 18.41 -15.66 28.27
C VAL A 53 18.31 -14.23 28.79
N ASP A 54 19.26 -13.81 29.62
CA ASP A 54 19.38 -12.42 30.06
C ASP A 54 19.99 -11.57 28.93
N TYR A 55 19.28 -10.51 28.53
CA TYR A 55 19.68 -9.64 27.43
C TYR A 55 21.04 -8.96 27.67
N GLU A 56 21.35 -8.60 28.92
CA GLU A 56 22.61 -7.91 29.25
C GLU A 56 23.78 -8.90 29.44
N GLN A 57 23.50 -10.19 29.62
CA GLN A 57 24.51 -11.24 29.87
C GLN A 57 24.29 -12.48 28.99
N PRO A 58 24.38 -12.35 27.65
CA PRO A 58 24.04 -13.44 26.73
C PRO A 58 24.98 -14.65 26.81
N ARG A 59 26.21 -14.47 27.31
CA ARG A 59 27.26 -15.52 27.30
C ARG A 59 27.26 -16.46 28.50
N ASN A 60 26.53 -16.18 29.59
CA ASN A 60 26.79 -16.88 30.85
C ASN A 60 25.68 -17.78 31.39
N ILE A 61 24.41 -17.69 30.97
CA ILE A 61 23.37 -18.57 31.55
C ILE A 61 22.21 -18.74 30.55
N THR A 62 22.28 -19.73 29.65
CA THR A 62 21.02 -20.32 29.17
C THR A 62 20.39 -21.00 30.38
N GLN A 63 19.19 -20.57 30.78
CA GLN A 63 18.48 -21.21 31.88
C GLN A 63 18.10 -22.63 31.42
N HIS A 64 18.88 -23.63 31.83
CA HIS A 64 18.65 -25.03 31.50
C HIS A 64 17.17 -25.40 31.75
N ASN A 65 16.55 -26.11 30.80
CA ASN A 65 15.15 -26.55 30.79
C ASN A 65 14.05 -25.50 30.53
N THR A 66 14.37 -24.32 29.98
CA THR A 66 13.34 -23.32 29.59
C THR A 66 13.00 -23.32 28.09
N VAL A 67 13.33 -24.39 27.36
CA VAL A 67 13.09 -24.49 25.90
C VAL A 67 11.61 -24.62 25.56
N SER A 68 10.83 -25.31 26.40
CA SER A 68 9.38 -25.36 26.22
C SER A 68 8.73 -24.06 26.71
N PRO A 69 7.69 -23.55 26.02
CA PRO A 69 6.93 -22.38 26.45
C PRO A 69 6.44 -22.50 27.90
N GLU A 70 5.94 -23.67 28.28
CA GLU A 70 5.40 -23.92 29.62
C GLU A 70 6.47 -23.78 30.69
N ALA A 71 7.65 -24.39 30.48
CA ALA A 71 8.75 -24.32 31.44
C ALA A 71 9.34 -22.90 31.52
N ALA A 72 9.35 -22.17 30.41
CA ALA A 72 9.75 -20.77 30.40
C ALA A 72 8.79 -19.89 31.21
N ILE A 73 7.47 -20.04 31.00
CA ILE A 73 6.46 -19.28 31.74
C ILE A 73 6.50 -19.65 33.24
N GLU A 74 6.62 -20.93 33.57
CA GLU A 74 6.78 -21.41 34.95
C GLU A 74 8.01 -20.76 35.63
N TRP A 75 9.14 -20.74 34.94
CA TRP A 75 10.36 -20.11 35.45
C TRP A 75 10.15 -18.60 35.71
N VAL A 76 9.46 -17.92 34.81
CA VAL A 76 9.14 -16.48 34.92
C VAL A 76 8.24 -16.21 36.13
N MET A 77 7.27 -17.08 36.41
CA MET A 77 6.42 -17.01 37.60
C MET A 77 7.23 -17.17 38.89
N ASN A 78 8.05 -18.22 38.95
CA ASN A 78 8.78 -18.62 40.15
C ASN A 78 9.99 -17.73 40.49
N ARG A 79 10.43 -16.87 39.57
CA ARG A 79 11.52 -15.93 39.82
C ARG A 79 11.15 -14.92 40.92
N GLN A 80 12.07 -14.70 41.87
CA GLN A 80 11.88 -13.73 42.95
C GLN A 80 11.74 -12.28 42.44
N ARG A 81 11.22 -11.40 43.31
CA ARG A 81 10.55 -10.08 43.10
C ARG A 81 11.31 -8.99 42.33
N ASP A 82 12.34 -9.31 41.56
CA ASP A 82 13.06 -8.34 40.74
C ASP A 82 12.15 -7.79 39.63
N PRO A 83 12.04 -6.46 39.49
CA PRO A 83 11.35 -5.83 38.37
C PRO A 83 11.95 -6.30 37.05
N SER A 84 11.15 -6.92 36.19
CA SER A 84 11.66 -7.61 35.00
C SER A 84 10.67 -7.53 33.83
N ILE A 85 11.21 -7.47 32.62
CA ILE A 85 10.47 -7.56 31.35
C ILE A 85 10.89 -8.86 30.66
N PHE A 86 9.92 -9.68 30.29
CA PHE A 86 10.15 -10.97 29.63
C PHE A 86 9.62 -10.91 28.20
N ILE A 87 10.51 -10.99 27.22
CA ILE A 87 10.19 -10.96 25.80
C ILE A 87 10.09 -12.41 25.32
N PHE A 88 8.92 -12.82 24.84
CA PHE A 88 8.72 -14.11 24.19
C PHE A 88 8.59 -13.92 22.70
N LYS A 89 9.58 -14.38 21.93
CA LYS A 89 9.55 -14.32 20.47
C LYS A 89 8.80 -15.50 19.87
N ASP A 90 7.96 -15.23 18.88
CA ASP A 90 7.25 -16.22 18.08
C ASP A 90 6.48 -17.27 18.91
N LEU A 91 5.86 -16.83 20.00
CA LEU A 91 5.02 -17.71 20.83
C LEU A 91 3.65 -17.99 20.18
N HIS A 92 3.26 -17.24 19.16
CA HIS A 92 1.96 -17.34 18.50
C HIS A 92 1.56 -18.76 18.04
N PRO A 93 2.47 -19.65 17.55
CA PRO A 93 2.08 -21.01 17.16
C PRO A 93 1.73 -21.91 18.36
N PHE A 94 2.23 -21.57 19.55
CA PHE A 94 2.05 -22.37 20.77
C PHE A 94 0.93 -21.84 21.65
N ILE A 95 0.50 -20.58 21.45
CA ILE A 95 -0.48 -19.93 22.33
C ILE A 95 -1.85 -20.62 22.26
N ASP A 96 -2.21 -21.22 21.13
CA ASP A 96 -3.46 -21.98 20.95
C ASP A 96 -3.49 -23.29 21.75
N SER A 97 -2.35 -23.75 22.29
CA SER A 97 -2.33 -24.87 23.22
C SER A 97 -3.05 -24.51 24.52
N PRO A 98 -4.04 -25.29 24.98
CA PRO A 98 -4.72 -25.05 26.25
C PRO A 98 -3.76 -24.98 27.43
N ALA A 99 -2.65 -25.72 27.39
CA ALA A 99 -1.62 -25.70 28.43
C ALA A 99 -0.89 -24.35 28.46
N THR A 100 -0.38 -23.89 27.31
CA THR A 100 0.33 -22.60 27.22
C THR A 100 -0.59 -21.42 27.56
N THR A 101 -1.83 -21.40 27.06
CA THR A 101 -2.82 -20.39 27.44
C THR A 101 -3.08 -20.38 28.95
N ARG A 102 -3.22 -21.56 29.59
CA ARG A 102 -3.42 -21.63 31.03
C ARG A 102 -2.22 -21.11 31.81
N TRP A 103 -1.00 -21.48 31.41
CA TRP A 103 0.23 -20.98 32.01
C TRP A 103 0.35 -19.46 31.92
N LEU A 104 0.00 -18.86 30.77
CA LEU A 104 -0.02 -17.40 30.63
C LEU A 104 -1.02 -16.73 31.58
N ARG A 105 -2.22 -17.30 31.75
CA ARG A 105 -3.22 -16.78 32.70
C ARG A 105 -2.75 -16.87 34.15
N ASP A 106 -2.12 -17.99 34.50
CA ASP A 106 -1.57 -18.16 35.85
C ASP A 106 -0.39 -17.20 36.09
N ALA A 107 0.42 -16.92 35.07
CA ALA A 107 1.45 -15.90 35.12
C ALA A 107 0.85 -14.49 35.32
N ILE A 108 -0.17 -14.11 34.56
CA ILE A 108 -0.86 -12.82 34.70
C ILE A 108 -1.45 -12.66 36.11
N ALA A 109 -2.07 -13.71 36.65
CA ALA A 109 -2.60 -13.70 38.01
C ALA A 109 -1.48 -13.53 39.04
N SER A 110 -0.35 -14.21 38.87
CA SER A 110 0.82 -14.09 39.76
C SER A 110 1.50 -12.73 39.69
N PHE A 111 1.33 -12.01 38.58
CA PHE A 111 1.97 -10.72 38.35
C PHE A 111 1.25 -9.55 39.02
N LYS A 112 0.03 -9.74 39.52
CA LYS A 112 -0.73 -8.70 40.22
C LYS A 112 0.05 -8.20 41.44
N GLY A 113 0.41 -6.92 41.44
CA GLY A 113 1.23 -6.30 42.49
C GLY A 113 2.74 -6.59 42.38
N SER A 114 3.19 -7.19 41.28
CA SER A 114 4.59 -7.33 40.92
C SER A 114 4.97 -6.36 39.79
N GLN A 115 6.24 -6.01 39.68
CA GLN A 115 6.74 -5.15 38.59
C GLN A 115 7.26 -5.98 37.40
N LYS A 116 6.55 -7.08 37.10
CA LYS A 116 6.84 -8.00 36.01
C LYS A 116 5.88 -7.76 34.84
N THR A 117 6.42 -7.82 33.63
CA THR A 117 5.63 -7.69 32.40
C THR A 117 6.11 -8.72 31.38
N ILE A 118 5.18 -9.47 30.77
CA ILE A 118 5.44 -10.30 29.60
C ILE A 118 5.11 -9.51 28.34
N ILE A 119 6.03 -9.49 27.38
CA ILE A 119 5.85 -8.96 26.04
C ILE A 119 5.91 -10.13 25.06
N LEU A 120 4.78 -10.42 24.41
CA LEU A 120 4.72 -11.37 23.29
C LEU A 120 5.13 -10.63 22.02
N MET A 121 6.24 -11.02 21.39
CA MET A 121 6.74 -10.41 20.17
C MET A 121 6.51 -11.35 19.00
N SER A 122 5.78 -10.89 17.99
CA SER A 122 5.39 -11.73 16.84
C SER A 122 5.06 -10.88 15.61
N PRO A 123 5.36 -11.36 14.39
CA PRO A 123 4.96 -10.67 13.15
C PRO A 123 3.45 -10.75 12.89
N VAL A 124 2.73 -11.63 13.58
CA VAL A 124 1.28 -11.84 13.44
C VAL A 124 0.61 -11.72 14.79
N GLN A 125 -0.59 -11.14 14.85
CA GLN A 125 -1.40 -11.08 16.06
C GLN A 125 -2.29 -12.32 16.16
N GLN A 126 -2.07 -13.16 17.16
CA GLN A 126 -2.94 -14.29 17.53
C GLN A 126 -3.11 -14.31 19.04
N VAL A 127 -4.34 -14.07 19.51
CA VAL A 127 -4.69 -13.98 20.93
C VAL A 127 -5.89 -14.91 21.18
N PRO A 128 -5.74 -15.93 22.04
CA PRO A 128 -6.85 -16.77 22.50
C PRO A 128 -7.91 -15.96 23.26
N ILE A 129 -9.17 -16.38 23.15
CA ILE A 129 -10.33 -15.69 23.77
C ILE A 129 -10.18 -15.52 25.28
N GLU A 130 -9.48 -16.45 25.94
CA GLU A 130 -9.25 -16.41 27.38
C GLU A 130 -8.30 -15.30 27.82
N LEU A 131 -7.48 -14.76 26.92
CA LEU A 131 -6.48 -13.71 27.17
C LEU A 131 -6.92 -12.32 26.67
N GLU A 132 -7.97 -12.23 25.84
CA GLU A 132 -8.41 -10.98 25.20
C GLU A 132 -8.62 -9.80 26.17
N LYS A 133 -9.13 -10.07 27.38
CA LYS A 133 -9.40 -9.03 28.39
C LYS A 133 -8.18 -8.62 29.22
N GLU A 134 -7.09 -9.39 29.14
CA GLU A 134 -5.89 -9.22 29.96
C GLU A 134 -4.67 -8.77 29.14
N VAL A 135 -4.75 -8.87 27.81
CA VAL A 135 -3.68 -8.44 26.90
C VAL A 135 -3.94 -7.05 26.33
N VAL A 136 -2.89 -6.24 26.23
CA VAL A 136 -2.89 -5.02 25.42
C VAL A 136 -2.04 -5.25 24.17
N VAL A 137 -2.60 -4.98 23.00
CA VAL A 137 -1.88 -5.13 21.73
C VAL A 137 -1.32 -3.78 21.29
N ILE A 138 -0.03 -3.75 20.97
CA ILE A 138 0.68 -2.61 20.37
C ILE A 138 1.26 -3.04 19.03
N ASP A 139 1.06 -2.20 18.03
CA ASP A 139 1.74 -2.32 16.74
C ASP A 139 3.08 -1.56 16.76
N PHE A 140 4.18 -2.24 16.46
CA PHE A 140 5.49 -1.60 16.32
C PHE A 140 5.66 -1.04 14.89
N SER A 141 5.29 0.22 14.70
CA SER A 141 5.48 1.01 13.48
C SER A 141 6.93 1.01 13.00
N LEU A 142 7.15 1.02 11.68
CA LEU A 142 8.46 1.12 11.02
C LEU A 142 9.30 2.33 11.47
N PRO A 143 10.62 2.31 11.23
CA PRO A 143 11.51 3.39 11.62
C PRO A 143 11.11 4.75 11.06
N ASP A 144 11.16 5.78 11.91
CA ASP A 144 10.93 7.16 11.47
C ASP A 144 12.19 7.78 10.82
N MET A 145 12.05 9.02 10.30
CA MET A 145 13.18 9.75 9.70
C MET A 145 14.36 9.93 10.67
N GLY A 146 14.09 10.11 11.97
CA GLY A 146 15.11 10.29 13.00
C GLY A 146 15.88 8.99 13.25
N GLU A 147 15.18 7.88 13.38
CA GLU A 147 15.75 6.54 13.54
C GLU A 147 16.55 6.13 12.30
N LEU A 148 16.01 6.30 11.08
CA LEU A 148 16.75 6.05 9.83
C LEU A 148 18.00 6.92 9.72
N ASN A 149 17.95 8.15 10.24
CA ASN A 149 19.09 9.04 10.28
C ASN A 149 20.19 8.55 11.23
N GLN A 150 19.82 7.93 12.35
CA GLN A 150 20.78 7.26 13.24
C GLN A 150 21.42 6.06 12.56
N VAL A 151 20.63 5.21 11.90
CA VAL A 151 21.13 4.05 11.13
C VAL A 151 22.12 4.50 10.05
N LEU A 152 21.78 5.55 9.28
CA LEU A 152 22.68 6.10 8.27
C LEU A 152 23.96 6.69 8.89
N THR A 153 23.85 7.38 10.04
CA THR A 153 25.02 7.94 10.73
C THR A 153 25.97 6.84 11.19
N GLN A 154 25.43 5.80 11.84
CA GLN A 154 26.20 4.67 12.33
C GLN A 154 26.88 3.92 11.18
N HIS A 155 26.18 3.75 10.05
CA HIS A 155 26.73 3.14 8.85
C HIS A 155 27.92 3.94 8.27
N LEU A 156 27.81 5.27 8.23
CA LEU A 156 28.89 6.15 7.73
C LEU A 156 30.10 6.16 8.67
N GLU A 157 29.89 6.14 9.98
CA GLU A 157 30.95 6.10 10.99
C GLU A 157 31.74 4.78 10.92
N GLN A 158 31.05 3.64 10.82
CA GLN A 158 31.68 2.33 10.74
C GLN A 158 32.56 2.17 9.49
N ASN A 159 32.13 2.74 8.37
CA ASN A 159 32.80 2.56 7.08
C ASN A 159 33.73 3.72 6.69
N ARG A 160 34.08 4.61 7.63
CA ARG A 160 34.93 5.81 7.39
C ARG A 160 34.47 6.63 6.17
N GLY A 161 33.15 6.70 5.95
CA GLY A 161 32.57 7.46 4.85
C GLY A 161 32.85 8.96 5.01
N ARG A 162 33.01 9.69 3.89
CA ARG A 162 33.03 11.15 3.93
C ARG A 162 31.69 11.69 4.41
N ARG A 163 31.69 12.88 5.03
CA ARG A 163 30.46 13.60 5.35
C ARG A 163 29.65 13.85 4.06
N LEU A 164 28.43 13.35 4.03
CA LEU A 164 27.44 13.66 3.00
C LEU A 164 27.06 15.13 3.05
N THR A 165 26.67 15.70 1.91
CA THR A 165 25.96 16.99 1.90
C THR A 165 24.61 16.83 2.58
N THR A 166 24.08 17.91 3.17
CA THR A 166 22.77 17.91 3.84
C THR A 166 21.67 17.43 2.88
N GLU A 167 21.74 17.86 1.61
CA GLU A 167 20.78 17.51 0.58
C GLU A 167 20.84 16.02 0.18
N ALA A 168 22.03 15.46 -0.05
CA ALA A 168 22.17 14.04 -0.38
C ALA A 168 21.73 13.14 0.78
N ARG A 169 22.02 13.56 2.02
CA ARG A 169 21.56 12.87 3.23
C ARG A 169 20.03 12.84 3.30
N GLU A 170 19.37 13.97 3.09
CA GLU A 170 17.91 14.04 3.10
C GLU A 170 17.29 13.18 2.00
N LYS A 171 17.85 13.20 0.78
CA LYS A 171 17.39 12.36 -0.33
C LYS A 171 17.54 10.86 -0.03
N LEU A 172 18.65 10.43 0.56
CA LEU A 172 18.86 9.03 0.96
C LEU A 172 17.89 8.59 2.06
N LEU A 173 17.63 9.44 3.06
CA LEU A 173 16.67 9.14 4.12
C LEU A 173 15.25 9.01 3.56
N ARG A 174 14.85 9.94 2.68
CA ARG A 174 13.56 9.84 1.98
C ARG A 174 13.45 8.59 1.12
N ALA A 175 14.54 8.18 0.47
CA ALA A 175 14.58 6.95 -0.30
C ALA A 175 14.41 5.72 0.61
N ALA A 176 15.03 5.69 1.79
CA ALA A 176 14.94 4.59 2.74
C ALA A 176 13.65 4.54 3.58
N LEU A 177 12.83 5.61 3.57
CA LEU A 177 11.55 5.62 4.29
C LEU A 177 10.66 4.44 3.90
N GLY A 178 10.10 3.77 4.90
CA GLY A 178 9.24 2.60 4.73
C GLY A 178 9.97 1.28 4.55
N LEU A 179 11.29 1.27 4.75
CA LEU A 179 12.05 0.05 4.99
C LEU A 179 12.15 -0.21 6.50
N THR A 180 12.30 -1.48 6.87
CA THR A 180 12.77 -1.84 8.22
C THR A 180 14.21 -1.36 8.44
N GLN A 181 14.66 -1.26 9.69
CA GLN A 181 16.03 -0.87 10.03
C GLN A 181 17.06 -1.78 9.35
N ASP A 182 16.84 -3.09 9.39
CA ASP A 182 17.72 -4.09 8.77
C ASP A 182 17.76 -3.94 7.24
N GLU A 183 16.61 -3.66 6.63
CA GLU A 183 16.53 -3.41 5.20
C GLU A 183 17.26 -2.14 4.82
N ALA A 184 17.07 -1.04 5.55
CA ALA A 184 17.78 0.21 5.32
C ALA A 184 19.30 0.02 5.44
N GLU A 185 19.77 -0.69 6.46
CA GLU A 185 21.20 -0.98 6.63
C GLU A 185 21.76 -1.82 5.45
N LYS A 186 21.04 -2.86 5.03
CA LYS A 186 21.43 -3.69 3.88
C LYS A 186 21.49 -2.87 2.59
N VAL A 187 20.52 -1.99 2.38
CA VAL A 187 20.46 -1.13 1.20
C VAL A 187 21.61 -0.13 1.18
N TYR A 188 21.92 0.53 2.30
CA TYR A 188 23.09 1.42 2.40
C TYR A 188 24.39 0.67 2.15
N ARG A 189 24.55 -0.52 2.75
CA ARG A 189 25.74 -1.37 2.56
C ARG A 189 25.89 -1.80 1.10
N LYS A 190 24.81 -2.18 0.44
CA LYS A 190 24.82 -2.57 -0.98
C LYS A 190 25.17 -1.41 -1.89
N ALA A 191 24.58 -0.23 -1.66
CA ALA A 191 24.91 0.98 -2.39
C ALA A 191 26.41 1.30 -2.27
N GLN A 192 26.95 1.24 -1.05
CA GLN A 192 28.37 1.49 -0.79
C GLN A 192 29.29 0.46 -1.47
N VAL A 193 28.95 -0.83 -1.45
CA VAL A 193 29.77 -1.88 -2.11
C VAL A 193 29.76 -1.73 -3.63
N THR A 194 28.62 -1.32 -4.20
CA THR A 194 28.45 -1.24 -5.66
C THR A 194 29.24 -0.08 -6.26
N THR A 195 29.29 1.08 -5.60
CA THR A 195 29.88 2.31 -6.17
C THR A 195 31.13 2.78 -5.44
N GLY A 196 31.43 2.21 -4.27
CA GLY A 196 32.54 2.61 -3.40
C GLY A 196 32.34 3.96 -2.69
N ARG A 197 31.21 4.65 -2.90
CA ARG A 197 30.85 5.95 -2.30
C ARG A 197 29.34 6.04 -2.04
N LEU A 198 28.93 7.02 -1.23
CA LEU A 198 27.53 7.41 -1.05
C LEU A 198 27.47 8.90 -1.44
N THR A 199 26.83 9.21 -2.56
CA THR A 199 26.61 10.53 -3.18
C THR A 199 25.15 10.58 -3.69
N GLU A 200 24.79 11.56 -4.52
CA GLU A 200 23.42 11.64 -5.06
C GLU A 200 23.07 10.54 -6.07
N ALA A 201 24.07 10.00 -6.78
CA ALA A 201 23.85 8.94 -7.78
C ALA A 201 23.38 7.61 -7.13
N GLU A 202 23.63 7.42 -5.84
CA GLU A 202 23.26 6.22 -5.08
C GLU A 202 21.80 6.23 -4.61
N VAL A 203 21.11 7.38 -4.65
CA VAL A 203 19.68 7.47 -4.34
C VAL A 203 18.88 6.54 -5.25
N ASP A 204 19.25 6.44 -6.53
CA ASP A 204 18.60 5.55 -7.49
C ASP A 204 18.80 4.07 -7.15
N ILE A 205 19.96 3.71 -6.59
CA ILE A 205 20.23 2.34 -6.11
C ILE A 205 19.35 2.03 -4.92
N VAL A 206 19.29 2.93 -3.93
CA VAL A 206 18.43 2.79 -2.75
C VAL A 206 16.96 2.66 -3.16
N LEU A 207 16.50 3.49 -4.08
CA LEU A 207 15.15 3.42 -4.63
C LEU A 207 14.91 2.10 -5.37
N SER A 208 15.87 1.61 -6.16
CA SER A 208 15.77 0.34 -6.87
C SER A 208 15.64 -0.86 -5.92
N GLU A 209 16.38 -0.87 -4.82
CA GLU A 209 16.28 -1.92 -3.80
C GLU A 209 14.98 -1.84 -3.02
N LYS A 210 14.56 -0.62 -2.66
CA LYS A 210 13.24 -0.41 -2.05
C LYS A 210 12.13 -0.96 -2.93
N LYS A 211 12.19 -0.72 -4.25
CA LYS A 211 11.25 -1.33 -5.21
C LYS A 211 11.27 -2.86 -5.13
N GLN A 212 12.44 -3.48 -5.05
CA GLN A 212 12.56 -4.94 -4.94
C GLN A 212 12.00 -5.48 -3.61
N LEU A 213 12.26 -4.79 -2.49
CA LEU A 213 11.77 -5.19 -1.16
C LEU A 213 10.24 -5.09 -1.08
N ILE A 214 9.66 -4.01 -1.59
CA ILE A 214 8.20 -3.84 -1.68
C ILE A 214 7.57 -4.98 -2.51
N ARG A 215 8.23 -5.41 -3.61
CA ARG A 215 7.77 -6.52 -4.44
C ARG A 215 7.84 -7.89 -3.76
N ARG A 216 8.62 -8.08 -2.68
CA ARG A 216 8.95 -9.40 -2.10
C ARG A 216 7.73 -10.19 -1.62
N ASN A 217 6.75 -9.51 -1.03
CA ASN A 217 5.51 -10.15 -0.55
C ASN A 217 4.41 -10.15 -1.62
N GLY A 218 4.64 -9.51 -2.75
CA GLY A 218 3.74 -9.52 -3.91
C GLY A 218 2.43 -8.75 -3.76
N ILE A 219 2.05 -8.32 -2.55
CA ILE A 219 0.81 -7.58 -2.27
C ILE A 219 0.89 -6.13 -2.76
N LEU A 220 2.05 -5.49 -2.57
CA LEU A 220 2.34 -4.16 -3.08
C LEU A 220 3.34 -4.23 -4.21
N GLU A 221 3.10 -3.43 -5.23
CA GLU A 221 4.01 -3.29 -6.37
C GLU A 221 4.27 -1.82 -6.65
N TYR A 222 5.54 -1.43 -6.70
CA TYR A 222 5.93 -0.11 -7.18
C TYR A 222 5.78 -0.05 -8.70
N ILE A 223 4.94 0.86 -9.20
CA ILE A 223 4.74 1.04 -10.65
C ILE A 223 5.80 2.02 -11.18
N GLU A 224 6.44 1.64 -12.28
CA GLU A 224 7.32 2.56 -13.02
C GLU A 224 6.51 3.36 -14.02
N GLU A 225 6.87 4.64 -14.16
CA GLU A 225 6.08 5.61 -14.89
C GLU A 225 6.84 6.11 -16.11
N ASP A 226 6.50 5.63 -17.29
CA ASP A 226 7.09 6.17 -18.53
C ASP A 226 6.21 7.25 -19.17
N GLU A 227 4.92 7.30 -18.82
CA GLU A 227 3.94 8.16 -19.49
C GLU A 227 3.57 9.40 -18.67
N THR A 228 3.40 10.54 -19.36
CA THR A 228 2.90 11.79 -18.78
C THR A 228 1.38 11.89 -18.94
N ILE A 229 0.77 12.85 -18.25
CA ILE A 229 -0.67 13.11 -18.38
C ILE A 229 -1.11 13.47 -19.81
N ASP A 230 -0.18 13.95 -20.64
CA ASP A 230 -0.41 14.27 -22.05
C ASP A 230 -0.57 13.03 -22.93
N ALA A 231 -0.19 11.85 -22.42
CA ALA A 231 -0.45 10.57 -23.08
C ALA A 231 -1.91 10.11 -22.95
N VAL A 232 -2.73 10.81 -22.14
CA VAL A 232 -4.17 10.53 -21.98
C VAL A 232 -4.97 11.51 -22.84
N GLY A 233 -5.66 11.02 -23.87
CA GLY A 233 -6.61 11.84 -24.64
C GLY A 233 -7.92 12.05 -23.89
N GLY A 234 -8.49 13.25 -23.96
CA GLY A 234 -9.75 13.60 -23.27
C GLY A 234 -9.66 13.67 -21.74
N LEU A 235 -10.78 13.42 -21.06
CA LEU A 235 -10.90 13.43 -19.59
C LEU A 235 -10.56 14.78 -18.92
N GLU A 236 -10.82 15.89 -19.60
CA GLU A 236 -10.34 17.22 -19.18
C GLU A 236 -10.85 17.68 -17.80
N GLU A 237 -12.07 17.32 -17.41
CA GLU A 237 -12.58 17.67 -16.07
C GLU A 237 -11.86 16.89 -14.96
N LEU A 238 -11.53 15.62 -15.22
CA LEU A 238 -10.74 14.81 -14.29
C LEU A 238 -9.29 15.33 -14.23
N LYS A 239 -8.65 15.60 -15.37
CA LYS A 239 -7.30 16.19 -15.42
C LYS A 239 -7.24 17.54 -14.70
N LYS A 240 -8.24 18.40 -14.88
CA LYS A 240 -8.36 19.70 -14.20
C LYS A 240 -8.46 19.51 -12.68
N TRP A 241 -9.28 18.58 -12.21
CA TRP A 241 -9.42 18.27 -10.79
C TRP A 241 -8.11 17.77 -10.17
N LEU A 242 -7.35 16.94 -10.89
CA LEU A 242 -6.04 16.46 -10.49
C LEU A 242 -4.99 17.57 -10.42
N LYS A 243 -4.96 18.45 -11.44
CA LYS A 243 -4.06 19.62 -11.47
C LYS A 243 -4.32 20.58 -10.32
N GLN A 244 -5.58 20.77 -9.91
CA GLN A 244 -5.92 21.62 -8.76
C GLN A 244 -5.39 21.06 -7.42
N ARG A 245 -5.18 19.75 -7.33
CA ARG A 245 -4.78 19.05 -6.09
C ARG A 245 -3.30 18.67 -6.04
N SER A 246 -2.52 18.91 -7.10
CA SER A 246 -1.09 18.58 -7.12
C SER A 246 -0.32 19.22 -5.97
N ASN A 247 -0.70 20.44 -5.58
CA ASN A 247 -0.04 21.18 -4.50
C ASN A 247 -0.61 20.88 -3.11
N ALA A 248 -1.60 19.99 -2.97
CA ALA A 248 -2.26 19.72 -1.70
C ALA A 248 -1.35 19.05 -0.66
N PHE A 249 -0.22 18.48 -1.08
CA PHE A 249 0.76 17.83 -0.20
C PHE A 249 1.89 18.78 0.26
N THR A 250 1.87 20.04 -0.17
CA THR A 250 2.91 21.03 0.17
C THR A 250 2.72 21.57 1.59
N GLU A 251 3.80 22.07 2.20
CA GLU A 251 3.75 22.72 3.51
C GLU A 251 2.81 23.94 3.51
N ARG A 252 2.86 24.75 2.44
CA ARG A 252 1.94 25.87 2.21
C ARG A 252 0.46 25.44 2.25
N ALA A 253 0.11 24.26 1.72
CA ALA A 253 -1.26 23.75 1.79
C ALA A 253 -1.66 23.39 3.23
N ARG A 254 -0.73 22.85 4.02
CA ARG A 254 -0.94 22.57 5.44
C ARG A 254 -1.12 23.85 6.25
N GLU A 255 -0.28 24.86 6.03
CA GLU A 255 -0.39 26.17 6.69
C GLU A 255 -1.69 26.90 6.36
N TYR A 256 -2.18 26.76 5.12
CA TYR A 256 -3.49 27.27 4.72
C TYR A 256 -4.65 26.55 5.43
N GLY A 257 -4.41 25.36 5.98
CA GLY A 257 -5.45 24.51 6.58
C GLY A 257 -6.24 23.69 5.56
N LEU A 258 -5.68 23.40 4.38
CA LEU A 258 -6.31 22.46 3.46
C LEU A 258 -6.33 21.05 4.07
N PRO A 259 -7.49 20.37 4.10
CA PRO A 259 -7.51 18.96 4.46
C PRO A 259 -6.74 18.16 3.40
N GLN A 260 -6.04 17.12 3.85
CA GLN A 260 -5.32 16.24 2.93
C GLN A 260 -6.33 15.47 2.07
N PRO A 261 -6.11 15.37 0.75
CA PRO A 261 -6.99 14.62 -0.13
C PRO A 261 -6.93 13.12 0.23
N LYS A 262 -8.09 12.48 0.35
CA LYS A 262 -8.20 11.08 0.77
C LYS A 262 -8.10 10.12 -0.41
N GLY A 263 -8.77 10.43 -1.51
CA GLY A 263 -8.79 9.56 -2.68
C GLY A 263 -9.87 9.88 -3.71
N MET A 264 -9.83 9.15 -4.81
CA MET A 264 -10.88 9.13 -5.82
C MET A 264 -11.23 7.71 -6.27
N LEU A 265 -12.48 7.54 -6.71
CA LEU A 265 -12.95 6.36 -7.40
C LEU A 265 -13.26 6.70 -8.85
N ILE A 266 -12.67 5.96 -9.80
CA ILE A 266 -12.88 6.13 -11.23
C ILE A 266 -13.72 4.95 -11.73
N LEU A 267 -14.99 5.22 -11.98
CA LEU A 267 -15.93 4.29 -12.58
C LEU A 267 -15.99 4.52 -14.08
N GLY A 268 -16.19 3.49 -14.89
CA GLY A 268 -16.39 3.73 -16.30
C GLY A 268 -16.22 2.52 -17.20
N VAL A 269 -16.46 2.76 -18.49
CA VAL A 269 -16.38 1.72 -19.52
C VAL A 269 -14.94 1.17 -19.61
N PRO A 270 -14.74 -0.16 -19.70
CA PRO A 270 -13.42 -0.75 -19.90
C PRO A 270 -12.71 -0.17 -21.12
N GLY A 271 -11.38 -0.01 -21.04
CA GLY A 271 -10.58 0.49 -22.16
C GLY A 271 -10.58 2.01 -22.36
N CYS A 272 -11.29 2.79 -21.53
CA CYS A 272 -11.33 4.26 -21.62
C CYS A 272 -10.25 4.99 -20.76
N GLY A 273 -9.08 4.38 -20.54
CA GLY A 273 -7.94 5.08 -19.91
C GLY A 273 -7.97 5.26 -18.39
N LYS A 274 -8.89 4.61 -17.65
CA LYS A 274 -9.00 4.70 -16.17
C LYS A 274 -7.71 4.35 -15.42
N SER A 275 -7.09 3.22 -15.77
CA SER A 275 -5.83 2.80 -15.14
C SER A 275 -4.65 3.65 -15.62
N LEU A 276 -4.70 4.16 -16.86
CA LEU A 276 -3.66 5.03 -17.42
C LEU A 276 -3.65 6.39 -16.72
N ILE A 277 -4.81 7.04 -16.54
CA ILE A 277 -4.88 8.33 -15.85
C ILE A 277 -4.40 8.22 -14.39
N ALA A 278 -4.69 7.10 -13.72
CA ALA A 278 -4.17 6.84 -12.37
C ALA A 278 -2.63 6.76 -12.35
N LYS A 279 -2.02 6.04 -13.30
CA LYS A 279 -0.56 5.93 -13.42
C LYS A 279 0.11 7.29 -13.73
N THR A 280 -0.46 8.07 -14.65
CA THR A 280 0.09 9.39 -15.02
C THR A 280 -0.08 10.46 -13.93
N THR A 281 -0.99 10.27 -12.98
CA THR A 281 -1.20 11.19 -11.84
C THR A 281 0.05 11.26 -10.96
N SER A 282 0.75 10.15 -10.83
CA SER A 282 2.00 10.04 -10.06
C SER A 282 3.07 10.99 -10.60
N ARG A 283 3.31 11.00 -11.92
CA ARG A 283 4.18 11.98 -12.60
C ARG A 283 3.70 13.42 -12.43
N LEU A 284 2.38 13.66 -12.54
CA LEU A 284 1.82 15.00 -12.39
C LEU A 284 2.09 15.56 -10.98
N TRP A 285 2.01 14.72 -9.95
CA TRP A 285 2.18 15.12 -8.56
C TRP A 285 3.61 14.98 -8.05
N GLY A 286 4.49 14.31 -8.79
CA GLY A 286 5.86 14.02 -8.36
C GLY A 286 5.91 13.11 -7.13
N LEU A 287 4.90 12.24 -6.96
CA LEU A 287 4.81 11.30 -5.85
C LEU A 287 5.10 9.87 -6.34
N PRO A 288 5.48 8.93 -5.46
CA PRO A 288 5.50 7.52 -5.79
C PRO A 288 4.07 6.94 -5.92
N ILE A 289 3.92 5.86 -6.69
CA ILE A 289 2.67 5.10 -6.82
C ILE A 289 2.89 3.62 -6.48
N LEU A 290 2.03 3.10 -5.61
CA LEU A 290 2.02 1.71 -5.17
C LEU A 290 0.73 1.06 -5.63
N ARG A 291 0.81 -0.03 -6.40
CA ARG A 291 -0.34 -0.87 -6.74
C ARG A 291 -0.59 -1.86 -5.61
N LEU A 292 -1.79 -1.86 -5.07
CA LEU A 292 -2.25 -2.88 -4.13
C LEU A 292 -3.00 -3.97 -4.91
N ASP A 293 -2.44 -5.17 -4.89
CA ASP A 293 -3.05 -6.35 -5.50
C ASP A 293 -4.02 -7.00 -4.50
N MET A 294 -5.29 -6.64 -4.61
CA MET A 294 -6.34 -7.19 -3.77
C MET A 294 -6.46 -8.71 -3.91
N GLY A 295 -6.18 -9.29 -5.09
CA GLY A 295 -6.23 -10.75 -5.29
C GLY A 295 -5.25 -11.48 -4.38
N ARG A 296 -4.03 -10.96 -4.25
CA ARG A 296 -2.99 -11.51 -3.37
C ARG A 296 -3.25 -11.28 -1.89
N VAL A 297 -4.07 -10.28 -1.54
CA VAL A 297 -4.54 -10.10 -0.15
C VAL A 297 -5.43 -11.29 0.27
N TYR A 298 -6.23 -11.82 -0.66
CA TYR A 298 -7.12 -12.97 -0.42
C TYR A 298 -6.44 -14.34 -0.52
N ASP A 299 -5.16 -14.39 -0.91
CA ASP A 299 -4.43 -15.64 -1.09
C ASP A 299 -3.96 -16.18 0.27
N GLY A 300 -4.86 -16.88 0.97
CA GLY A 300 -4.60 -17.46 2.28
C GLY A 300 -5.76 -18.33 2.74
N SER A 301 -5.62 -19.65 2.63
CA SER A 301 -6.57 -20.67 3.08
C SER A 301 -6.81 -20.71 4.61
N MET A 302 -6.37 -19.70 5.35
CA MET A 302 -6.49 -19.57 6.81
C MET A 302 -7.06 -18.19 7.17
N VAL A 303 -8.19 -18.20 7.86
CA VAL A 303 -8.87 -17.02 8.41
C VAL A 303 -7.88 -16.16 9.22
N GLY A 304 -7.77 -14.87 8.92
CA GLY A 304 -6.96 -13.90 9.67
C GLY A 304 -5.64 -13.45 9.00
N ARG A 305 -5.02 -14.27 8.14
CA ARG A 305 -3.80 -13.86 7.41
C ARG A 305 -4.05 -12.73 6.40
N SER A 306 -5.20 -12.74 5.73
CA SER A 306 -5.56 -11.72 4.74
C SER A 306 -5.71 -10.31 5.33
N GLU A 307 -6.27 -10.18 6.54
CA GLU A 307 -6.38 -8.88 7.24
C GLU A 307 -5.01 -8.37 7.69
N ALA A 308 -4.15 -9.25 8.20
CA ALA A 308 -2.77 -8.90 8.55
C ALA A 308 -1.98 -8.47 7.31
N ASN A 309 -2.14 -9.15 6.18
CA ASN A 309 -1.54 -8.80 4.90
C ASN A 309 -1.97 -7.41 4.43
N LEU A 310 -3.27 -7.11 4.45
CA LEU A 310 -3.78 -5.77 4.12
C LEU A 310 -3.20 -4.73 5.08
N ARG A 311 -3.27 -4.97 6.40
CA ARG A 311 -2.76 -4.02 7.41
C ARG A 311 -1.27 -3.71 7.21
N ASN A 312 -0.47 -4.74 6.94
CA ASN A 312 0.96 -4.57 6.68
C ASN A 312 1.23 -3.80 5.37
N ALA A 313 0.46 -4.06 4.33
CA ALA A 313 0.53 -3.30 3.07
C ALA A 313 0.15 -1.83 3.30
N LEU A 314 -0.93 -1.54 4.02
CA LEU A 314 -1.33 -0.17 4.32
C LEU A 314 -0.27 0.56 5.15
N LYS A 315 0.26 -0.06 6.22
CA LYS A 315 1.37 0.51 7.01
C LYS A 315 2.60 0.81 6.16
N THR A 316 2.93 -0.07 5.21
CA THR A 316 4.02 0.15 4.26
C THR A 316 3.72 1.37 3.38
N ALA A 317 2.51 1.51 2.85
CA ALA A 317 2.12 2.69 2.09
C ALA A 317 2.19 3.99 2.91
N GLU A 318 1.75 3.96 4.19
CA GLU A 318 1.84 5.12 5.09
C GLU A 318 3.28 5.53 5.39
N SER A 319 4.17 4.56 5.58
CA SER A 319 5.59 4.82 5.84
C SER A 319 6.34 5.42 4.64
N ILE A 320 5.81 5.24 3.42
CA ILE A 320 6.34 5.80 2.16
C ILE A 320 5.68 7.16 1.84
N SER A 321 4.73 7.61 2.66
CA SER A 321 3.98 8.84 2.38
C SER A 321 4.89 10.10 2.32
N PRO A 322 4.57 11.10 1.46
CA PRO A 322 3.39 11.18 0.60
C PRO A 322 3.46 10.23 -0.61
N THR A 323 2.39 9.48 -0.88
CA THR A 323 2.33 8.47 -1.95
C THR A 323 0.92 8.30 -2.50
N ILE A 324 0.80 7.78 -3.73
CA ILE A 324 -0.46 7.32 -4.31
C ILE A 324 -0.59 5.81 -4.08
N LEU A 325 -1.72 5.37 -3.52
CA LEU A 325 -2.08 3.95 -3.42
C LEU A 325 -3.13 3.63 -4.49
N PHE A 326 -2.74 2.85 -5.49
CA PHE A 326 -3.55 2.50 -6.64
C PHE A 326 -4.17 1.11 -6.48
N ILE A 327 -5.49 1.02 -6.65
CA ILE A 327 -6.24 -0.24 -6.65
C ILE A 327 -6.95 -0.35 -8.00
N ASP A 328 -6.43 -1.22 -8.87
CA ASP A 328 -7.02 -1.43 -10.18
C ASP A 328 -8.16 -2.45 -10.10
N GLU A 329 -9.25 -2.19 -10.83
CA GLU A 329 -10.40 -3.08 -10.99
C GLU A 329 -10.92 -3.60 -9.63
N LEU A 330 -11.15 -2.66 -8.72
CA LEU A 330 -11.64 -2.90 -7.37
C LEU A 330 -12.88 -3.81 -7.36
N ASP A 331 -13.74 -3.70 -8.39
CA ASP A 331 -14.93 -4.54 -8.57
C ASP A 331 -14.64 -6.04 -8.78
N LYS A 332 -13.45 -6.42 -9.25
CA LYS A 332 -13.03 -7.82 -9.37
C LYS A 332 -12.74 -8.45 -8.01
N ALA A 333 -12.24 -7.66 -7.05
CA ALA A 333 -11.99 -8.14 -5.70
C ALA A 333 -13.31 -8.50 -4.95
N PHE A 334 -14.45 -7.98 -5.42
CA PHE A 334 -15.79 -8.31 -4.94
C PHE A 334 -16.51 -9.40 -5.75
N ALA A 335 -15.95 -9.86 -6.87
CA ALA A 335 -16.61 -10.84 -7.73
C ALA A 335 -16.71 -12.24 -7.07
N GLY A 336 -15.84 -12.57 -6.12
CA GLY A 336 -15.91 -13.81 -5.33
C GLY A 336 -16.94 -13.77 -4.20
N SER A 337 -17.38 -12.58 -3.75
CA SER A 337 -18.36 -12.45 -2.66
C SER A 337 -19.82 -12.64 -3.08
N THR A 338 -20.11 -12.65 -4.39
CA THR A 338 -21.49 -12.71 -4.92
C THR A 338 -21.91 -14.08 -5.46
N GLY A 339 -21.01 -15.08 -5.49
CA GLY A 339 -21.26 -16.38 -6.14
C GLY A 339 -21.36 -17.61 -5.23
N SER A 340 -20.93 -17.53 -3.96
CA SER A 340 -20.91 -18.69 -3.05
C SER A 340 -21.34 -18.28 -1.66
N SER A 341 -22.58 -18.62 -1.34
CA SER A 341 -23.33 -18.18 -0.16
C SER A 341 -22.89 -18.79 1.18
N ASP A 342 -21.71 -19.40 1.34
CA ASP A 342 -21.40 -20.06 2.63
C ASP A 342 -19.92 -20.18 3.07
N SER A 343 -18.91 -19.62 2.39
CA SER A 343 -17.53 -19.70 2.90
C SER A 343 -16.70 -18.41 2.85
N ASP A 344 -16.75 -17.62 1.76
CA ASP A 344 -15.77 -16.54 1.55
C ASP A 344 -16.33 -15.11 1.68
N GLY A 345 -17.66 -14.94 1.66
CA GLY A 345 -18.31 -13.63 1.68
C GLY A 345 -18.03 -12.79 2.93
N GLY A 346 -17.93 -13.45 4.10
CA GLY A 346 -17.69 -12.77 5.39
C GLY A 346 -16.25 -12.28 5.58
N THR A 347 -15.27 -12.93 4.97
CA THR A 347 -13.86 -12.52 5.04
C THR A 347 -13.60 -11.31 4.13
N SER A 348 -14.17 -11.33 2.92
CA SER A 348 -14.07 -10.20 2.00
C SER A 348 -14.69 -8.92 2.58
N SER A 349 -15.92 -8.99 3.09
CA SER A 349 -16.61 -7.83 3.69
C SER A 349 -15.82 -7.20 4.86
N ARG A 350 -15.23 -8.02 5.74
CA ARG A 350 -14.42 -7.53 6.88
C ARG A 350 -13.16 -6.79 6.44
N ILE A 351 -12.40 -7.36 5.51
CA ILE A 351 -11.18 -6.75 4.97
C ILE A 351 -11.48 -5.38 4.34
N PHE A 352 -12.58 -5.28 3.59
CA PHE A 352 -13.00 -4.01 2.99
C PHE A 352 -13.52 -3.00 4.01
N GLY A 353 -14.20 -3.46 5.06
CA GLY A 353 -14.56 -2.64 6.21
C GLY A 353 -13.31 -2.01 6.85
N SER A 354 -12.28 -2.83 7.13
CA SER A 354 -11.00 -2.35 7.65
C SER A 354 -10.32 -1.35 6.70
N PHE A 355 -10.31 -1.62 5.39
CA PHE A 355 -9.77 -0.70 4.39
C PHE A 355 -10.49 0.66 4.40
N LEU A 356 -11.82 0.66 4.39
CA LEU A 356 -12.62 1.88 4.39
C LEU A 356 -12.49 2.68 5.69
N THR A 357 -12.34 2.01 6.83
CA THR A 357 -12.04 2.64 8.12
C THR A 357 -10.68 3.30 8.08
N TRP A 358 -9.64 2.57 7.63
CA TRP A 358 -8.30 3.13 7.45
C TRP A 358 -8.30 4.36 6.54
N MET A 359 -9.01 4.34 5.40
CA MET A 359 -9.09 5.51 4.51
C MET A 359 -9.64 6.76 5.20
N GLN A 360 -10.48 6.61 6.22
CA GLN A 360 -11.07 7.73 6.96
C GLN A 360 -10.22 8.22 8.12
N GLU A 361 -9.55 7.31 8.80
CA GLU A 361 -8.80 7.59 10.03
C GLU A 361 -7.35 7.98 9.76
N LYS A 362 -6.80 7.60 8.60
CA LYS A 362 -5.41 7.90 8.25
C LYS A 362 -5.13 9.40 8.31
N THR A 363 -4.07 9.76 9.01
CA THR A 363 -3.49 11.12 9.04
C THR A 363 -2.31 11.26 8.08
N SER A 364 -1.84 10.12 7.56
CA SER A 364 -0.75 10.02 6.59
C SER A 364 -1.20 10.52 5.19
N PRO A 365 -0.33 11.22 4.45
CA PRO A 365 -0.62 11.74 3.11
C PRO A 365 -0.59 10.65 2.02
N VAL A 366 -1.42 9.61 2.18
CA VAL A 366 -1.62 8.55 1.19
C VAL A 366 -2.88 8.83 0.38
N PHE A 367 -2.77 9.10 -0.92
CA PHE A 367 -3.93 9.33 -1.78
C PHE A 367 -4.39 8.03 -2.44
N VAL A 368 -5.63 7.61 -2.20
CA VAL A 368 -6.15 6.35 -2.77
C VAL A 368 -6.78 6.60 -4.14
N MET A 369 -6.30 5.92 -5.18
CA MET A 369 -6.94 5.90 -6.50
C MET A 369 -7.47 4.50 -6.77
N ALA A 370 -8.79 4.36 -6.86
CA ALA A 370 -9.43 3.09 -7.21
C ALA A 370 -10.10 3.17 -8.58
N THR A 371 -10.01 2.12 -9.39
CA THR A 371 -10.78 2.00 -10.63
C THR A 371 -11.81 0.88 -10.48
N ALA A 372 -12.96 1.01 -11.14
CA ALA A 372 -13.89 -0.09 -11.28
C ALA A 372 -14.68 -0.01 -12.58
N ASN A 373 -15.04 -1.18 -13.11
CA ASN A 373 -15.83 -1.29 -14.33
C ASN A 373 -17.31 -1.57 -14.04
N ARG A 374 -17.61 -2.21 -12.91
CA ARG A 374 -18.96 -2.67 -12.54
C ARG A 374 -19.37 -2.12 -11.18
N VAL A 375 -20.22 -1.10 -11.20
CA VAL A 375 -20.66 -0.41 -9.98
C VAL A 375 -21.55 -1.29 -9.09
N GLU A 376 -22.32 -2.19 -9.69
CA GLU A 376 -23.22 -3.11 -8.99
C GLU A 376 -22.49 -4.17 -8.15
N ARG A 377 -21.19 -4.35 -8.38
CA ARG A 377 -20.33 -5.24 -7.59
C ARG A 377 -19.70 -4.55 -6.39
N LEU A 378 -19.72 -3.22 -6.36
CA LEU A 378 -19.13 -2.47 -5.26
C LEU A 378 -20.12 -2.37 -4.10
N PRO A 379 -19.65 -2.54 -2.84
CA PRO A 379 -20.46 -2.25 -1.67
C PRO A 379 -20.89 -0.77 -1.68
N GLY A 380 -22.11 -0.52 -1.21
CA GLY A 380 -22.67 0.84 -1.16
C GLY A 380 -21.83 1.80 -0.32
N GLU A 381 -21.02 1.30 0.62
CA GLU A 381 -20.10 2.05 1.46
C GLU A 381 -19.02 2.79 0.64
N PHE A 382 -18.53 2.21 -0.46
CA PHE A 382 -17.55 2.86 -1.36
C PHE A 382 -18.18 4.02 -2.14
N LEU A 383 -19.49 4.02 -2.29
CA LEU A 383 -20.25 4.98 -3.11
C LEU A 383 -20.78 6.16 -2.29
N ARG A 384 -20.55 6.18 -0.97
CA ARG A 384 -20.96 7.28 -0.10
C ARG A 384 -19.99 8.45 -0.22
N LYS A 385 -20.52 9.64 -0.51
CA LYS A 385 -19.77 10.90 -0.48
C LYS A 385 -19.10 11.10 0.89
N GLY A 386 -17.82 11.47 0.87
CA GLY A 386 -16.98 11.64 2.06
C GLY A 386 -16.01 10.49 2.32
N ARG A 387 -16.20 9.30 1.70
CA ARG A 387 -15.21 8.21 1.73
C ARG A 387 -14.08 8.45 0.74
N PHE A 388 -14.45 8.66 -0.51
CA PHE A 388 -13.62 9.32 -1.51
C PHE A 388 -13.97 10.80 -1.58
N ASP A 389 -13.00 11.61 -1.98
CA ASP A 389 -13.19 13.04 -2.22
C ASP A 389 -14.09 13.26 -3.43
N GLU A 390 -13.98 12.40 -4.44
CA GLU A 390 -14.77 12.46 -5.67
C GLU A 390 -14.93 11.07 -6.29
N ILE A 391 -16.08 10.87 -6.95
CA ILE A 391 -16.34 9.70 -7.79
C ILE A 391 -16.48 10.20 -9.23
N PHE A 392 -15.55 9.82 -10.10
CA PHE A 392 -15.57 10.16 -11.52
C PHE A 392 -16.20 9.05 -12.34
N PHE A 393 -16.99 9.43 -13.34
CA PHE A 393 -17.47 8.54 -14.39
C PHE A 393 -16.76 8.84 -15.71
N VAL A 394 -16.12 7.79 -16.24
CA VAL A 394 -15.42 7.78 -17.52
C VAL A 394 -16.27 7.02 -18.53
N ASP A 395 -16.85 7.75 -19.47
CA ASP A 395 -17.63 7.17 -20.56
C ASP A 395 -16.74 6.81 -21.76
N LEU A 396 -17.35 6.34 -22.85
CA LEU A 396 -16.74 6.28 -24.16
C LEU A 396 -16.31 7.69 -24.62
N PRO A 397 -15.16 7.82 -25.30
CA PRO A 397 -14.63 9.10 -25.72
C PRO A 397 -15.54 9.77 -26.75
N THR A 398 -15.69 11.09 -26.66
CA THR A 398 -16.40 11.90 -27.66
C THR A 398 -15.63 11.96 -28.99
N PRO A 399 -16.23 12.42 -30.10
CA PRO A 399 -15.51 12.57 -31.36
C PRO A 399 -14.21 13.38 -31.22
N GLU A 400 -14.21 14.46 -30.46
CA GLU A 400 -13.04 15.31 -30.20
C GLU A 400 -11.98 14.54 -29.40
N GLU A 401 -12.38 13.83 -28.34
CA GLU A 401 -11.47 13.00 -27.55
C GLU A 401 -10.87 11.85 -28.39
N ARG A 402 -11.65 11.26 -29.31
CA ARG A 402 -11.14 10.24 -30.23
C ARG A 402 -10.09 10.80 -31.19
N GLN A 403 -10.26 12.03 -31.70
CA GLN A 403 -9.23 12.69 -32.51
C GLN A 403 -7.92 12.83 -31.73
N GLU A 404 -8.00 13.26 -30.46
CA GLU A 404 -6.82 13.35 -29.58
C GLU A 404 -6.17 11.98 -29.35
N ILE A 405 -6.98 10.94 -29.07
CA ILE A 405 -6.49 9.57 -28.87
C ILE A 405 -5.77 9.07 -30.13
N PHE A 406 -6.36 9.21 -31.32
CA PHE A 406 -5.69 8.86 -32.59
C PHE A 406 -4.38 9.61 -32.75
N LYS A 407 -4.36 10.93 -32.49
CA LYS A 407 -3.15 11.75 -32.56
C LYS A 407 -2.06 11.21 -31.64
N ILE A 408 -2.37 10.88 -30.39
CA ILE A 408 -1.41 10.34 -29.42
C ILE A 408 -0.84 9.01 -29.91
N HIS A 409 -1.69 8.05 -30.28
CA HIS A 409 -1.22 6.72 -30.68
C HIS A 409 -0.46 6.74 -32.02
N LEU A 410 -0.84 7.62 -32.97
CA LEU A 410 -0.11 7.81 -34.23
C LEU A 410 1.25 8.47 -33.99
N THR A 411 1.33 9.50 -33.15
CA THR A 411 2.61 10.18 -32.81
C THR A 411 3.63 9.21 -32.21
N LYS A 412 3.18 8.27 -31.38
CA LYS A 412 4.04 7.22 -30.80
C LYS A 412 4.65 6.29 -31.86
N ARG A 413 4.06 6.20 -33.06
CA ARG A 413 4.40 5.20 -34.10
C ARG A 413 4.97 5.80 -35.38
N ARG A 414 4.58 7.03 -35.74
CA ARG A 414 4.96 7.71 -36.98
C ARG A 414 5.10 9.21 -36.74
N ARG A 415 5.99 9.86 -37.50
CA ARG A 415 6.22 11.31 -37.46
C ARG A 415 5.25 12.09 -38.35
N GLU A 416 4.83 11.50 -39.47
CA GLU A 416 4.02 12.16 -40.50
C GLU A 416 2.51 12.02 -40.25
N ILE A 417 2.05 12.57 -39.12
CA ILE A 417 0.64 12.45 -38.69
C ILE A 417 -0.30 13.20 -39.64
N GLU A 418 0.20 14.23 -40.32
CA GLU A 418 -0.54 15.07 -41.26
C GLU A 418 -1.15 14.30 -42.44
N ARG A 419 -0.65 13.08 -42.72
CA ARG A 419 -1.19 12.19 -43.75
C ARG A 419 -2.52 11.53 -43.34
N PHE A 420 -2.89 11.61 -42.07
CA PHE A 420 -4.09 10.99 -41.52
C PHE A 420 -5.14 12.06 -41.20
N ASP A 421 -6.33 11.91 -41.78
CA ASP A 421 -7.52 12.67 -41.44
C ASP A 421 -8.10 12.15 -40.12
N LEU A 422 -7.69 12.80 -39.02
CA LEU A 422 -8.14 12.45 -37.67
C LEU A 422 -9.64 12.65 -37.48
N ASP A 423 -10.24 13.62 -38.17
CA ASP A 423 -11.68 13.87 -38.09
C ASP A 423 -12.48 12.73 -38.72
N GLN A 424 -12.05 12.26 -39.90
CA GLN A 424 -12.65 11.10 -40.51
C GLN A 424 -12.47 9.84 -39.65
N LEU A 425 -11.26 9.61 -39.10
CA LEU A 425 -11.00 8.47 -38.23
C LEU A 425 -11.89 8.48 -36.98
N ALA A 426 -12.05 9.63 -36.33
CA ALA A 426 -12.90 9.78 -35.16
C ALA A 426 -14.40 9.55 -35.45
N LYS A 427 -14.85 9.91 -36.66
CA LYS A 427 -16.24 9.65 -37.13
C LYS A 427 -16.49 8.18 -37.38
N VAL A 428 -15.57 7.46 -38.02
CA VAL A 428 -15.76 6.03 -38.33
C VAL A 428 -15.58 5.14 -37.11
N SER A 429 -14.83 5.59 -36.09
CA SER A 429 -14.62 4.86 -34.83
C SER A 429 -15.69 5.17 -33.77
N ASP A 430 -16.92 5.49 -34.17
CA ASP A 430 -17.96 5.83 -33.22
C ASP A 430 -18.31 4.65 -32.30
N GLY A 431 -18.37 4.95 -31.00
CA GLY A 431 -18.56 3.94 -29.96
C GLY A 431 -17.33 3.11 -29.59
N PHE A 432 -16.14 3.42 -30.12
CA PHE A 432 -14.88 2.77 -29.73
C PHE A 432 -14.33 3.39 -28.44
N SER A 433 -13.78 2.55 -27.57
CA SER A 433 -12.93 2.95 -26.46
C SER A 433 -11.51 3.31 -26.93
N GLY A 434 -10.73 3.97 -26.07
CA GLY A 434 -9.33 4.30 -26.40
C GLY A 434 -8.47 3.07 -26.67
N ALA A 435 -8.68 1.99 -25.92
CA ALA A 435 -8.02 0.71 -26.15
C ALA A 435 -8.38 0.10 -27.53
N GLU A 436 -9.64 0.18 -27.94
CA GLU A 436 -10.07 -0.33 -29.26
C GLU A 436 -9.50 0.49 -30.41
N ILE A 437 -9.37 1.82 -30.23
CA ILE A 437 -8.67 2.68 -31.20
C ILE A 437 -7.22 2.25 -31.36
N GLU A 438 -6.51 2.01 -30.25
CA GLU A 438 -5.14 1.51 -30.29
C GLU A 438 -5.04 0.14 -30.98
N GLN A 439 -5.95 -0.79 -30.66
CA GLN A 439 -5.94 -2.12 -31.28
C GLN A 439 -6.24 -2.05 -32.78
N ALA A 440 -7.15 -1.17 -33.22
CA ALA A 440 -7.42 -0.98 -34.65
C ALA A 440 -6.18 -0.46 -35.40
N LEU A 441 -5.43 0.47 -34.80
CA LEU A 441 -4.15 0.94 -35.34
C LEU A 441 -3.12 -0.19 -35.44
N ILE A 442 -2.98 -0.98 -34.37
CA ILE A 442 -2.05 -2.12 -34.34
C ILE A 442 -2.43 -3.17 -35.39
N ALA A 443 -3.71 -3.50 -35.53
CA ALA A 443 -4.19 -4.43 -36.54
C ALA A 443 -3.90 -3.94 -37.97
N ALA A 444 -4.13 -2.65 -38.24
CA ALA A 444 -3.77 -2.02 -39.51
C ALA A 444 -2.27 -2.09 -39.81
N MET A 445 -1.43 -1.92 -38.79
CA MET A 445 0.02 -2.07 -38.93
C MET A 445 0.44 -3.50 -39.30
N TYR A 446 -0.13 -4.50 -38.64
CA TYR A 446 0.16 -5.91 -38.95
C TYR A 446 -0.26 -6.28 -40.37
N GLU A 447 -1.44 -5.83 -40.81
CA GLU A 447 -1.94 -6.12 -42.17
C GLU A 447 -1.04 -5.48 -43.24
N ALA A 448 -0.66 -4.21 -43.06
CA ALA A 448 0.23 -3.53 -43.99
C ALA A 448 1.63 -4.14 -44.01
N PHE A 449 2.16 -4.49 -42.84
CA PHE A 449 3.47 -5.14 -42.71
C PHE A 449 3.49 -6.51 -43.39
N ALA A 450 2.43 -7.31 -43.26
CA ALA A 450 2.30 -8.61 -43.94
C ALA A 450 2.28 -8.48 -45.47
N GLN A 451 2.00 -7.28 -45.99
CA GLN A 451 2.00 -6.94 -47.42
C GLN A 451 3.26 -6.15 -47.83
N ASP A 452 4.31 -6.13 -47.00
CA ASP A 452 5.57 -5.41 -47.24
C ASP A 452 5.40 -3.92 -47.58
N ARG A 453 4.41 -3.26 -46.97
CA ARG A 453 4.12 -1.83 -47.16
C ARG A 453 3.86 -1.10 -45.86
N GLU A 454 3.89 0.22 -45.94
CA GLU A 454 3.43 1.08 -44.84
C GLU A 454 1.90 1.05 -44.70
N PHE A 455 1.43 1.19 -43.45
CA PHE A 455 -0.01 1.28 -43.17
C PHE A 455 -0.53 2.67 -43.54
N THR A 456 -1.75 2.68 -44.04
CA THR A 456 -2.45 3.86 -44.51
C THR A 456 -3.73 4.08 -43.72
N GLN A 457 -4.35 5.24 -43.90
CA GLN A 457 -5.66 5.51 -43.32
C GLN A 457 -6.72 4.47 -43.70
N LEU A 458 -6.66 3.92 -44.91
CA LEU A 458 -7.61 2.90 -45.37
C LEU A 458 -7.49 1.60 -44.56
N ASP A 459 -6.28 1.22 -44.17
CA ASP A 459 -6.04 0.04 -43.33
C ASP A 459 -6.65 0.22 -41.93
N ILE A 460 -6.51 1.43 -41.37
CA ILE A 460 -7.12 1.77 -40.08
C ILE A 460 -8.65 1.69 -40.19
N ILE A 461 -9.23 2.29 -41.23
CA ILE A 461 -10.68 2.24 -41.47
C ILE A 461 -11.16 0.80 -41.65
N ALA A 462 -10.40 -0.05 -42.37
CA ALA A 462 -10.72 -1.45 -42.54
C ALA A 462 -10.71 -2.21 -41.19
N ALA A 463 -9.68 -1.99 -40.37
CA ALA A 463 -9.57 -2.59 -39.04
C ALA A 463 -10.69 -2.15 -38.08
N ILE A 464 -11.08 -0.87 -38.14
CA ILE A 464 -12.24 -0.36 -37.38
C ILE A 464 -13.51 -1.08 -37.83
N LYS A 465 -13.76 -1.18 -39.14
CA LYS A 465 -14.97 -1.83 -39.67
C LYS A 465 -15.05 -3.33 -39.40
N SER A 466 -13.91 -4.02 -39.26
CA SER A 466 -13.87 -5.44 -38.90
C SER A 466 -14.03 -5.69 -37.40
N THR A 467 -13.96 -4.65 -36.57
CA THR A 467 -14.06 -4.76 -35.11
C THR A 467 -15.47 -4.40 -34.65
N LEU A 468 -16.10 -5.28 -33.88
CA LEU A 468 -17.37 -4.97 -33.22
C LEU A 468 -17.07 -4.29 -31.88
N PRO A 469 -17.46 -3.02 -31.68
CA PRO A 469 -17.06 -2.28 -30.49
C PRO A 469 -17.75 -2.77 -29.22
N LEU A 470 -17.07 -2.59 -28.09
CA LEU A 470 -17.54 -2.91 -26.74
C LEU A 470 -18.88 -2.25 -26.42
N SER A 471 -19.09 -1.04 -26.94
CA SER A 471 -20.35 -0.31 -26.81
C SER A 471 -21.56 -1.06 -27.37
N ARG A 472 -21.35 -1.96 -28.35
CA ARG A 472 -22.40 -2.81 -28.93
C ARG A 472 -22.45 -4.18 -28.26
N THR A 473 -21.31 -4.78 -27.93
CA THR A 473 -21.29 -6.11 -27.28
C THR A 473 -21.76 -6.07 -25.83
N MET A 474 -21.57 -4.94 -25.14
CA MET A 474 -21.90 -4.75 -23.72
C MET A 474 -22.92 -3.63 -23.50
N THR A 475 -23.83 -3.43 -24.46
CA THR A 475 -24.83 -2.34 -24.46
C THR A 475 -25.58 -2.22 -23.13
N GLU A 476 -26.07 -3.34 -22.59
CA GLU A 476 -26.83 -3.36 -21.33
C GLU A 476 -26.00 -2.88 -20.14
N GLN A 477 -24.76 -3.35 -20.03
CA GLN A 477 -23.85 -3.00 -18.93
C GLN A 477 -23.41 -1.53 -19.01
N VAL A 478 -23.09 -1.05 -20.21
CA VAL A 478 -22.73 0.36 -20.44
C VAL A 478 -23.91 1.27 -20.12
N THR A 479 -25.13 0.90 -20.53
CA THR A 479 -26.35 1.68 -20.26
C THR A 479 -26.64 1.74 -18.77
N ALA A 480 -26.61 0.60 -18.08
CA ALA A 480 -26.82 0.55 -16.62
C ALA A 480 -25.79 1.40 -15.86
N LEU A 481 -24.52 1.38 -16.28
CA LEU A 481 -23.46 2.17 -15.68
C LEU A 481 -23.67 3.69 -15.90
N ARG A 482 -24.06 4.10 -17.11
CA ARG A 482 -24.39 5.50 -17.45
C ARG A 482 -25.58 6.01 -16.64
N ASP A 483 -26.65 5.23 -16.56
CA ASP A 483 -27.84 5.59 -15.80
C ASP A 483 -27.54 5.71 -14.31
N TRP A 484 -26.70 4.81 -13.77
CA TRP A 484 -26.24 4.93 -12.40
C TRP A 484 -25.42 6.22 -12.18
N ALA A 485 -24.51 6.55 -13.11
CA ALA A 485 -23.58 7.65 -12.99
C ALA A 485 -24.23 9.04 -13.11
N ARG A 486 -25.28 9.20 -13.92
CA ARG A 486 -25.93 10.49 -14.21
C ARG A 486 -26.20 11.37 -13.00
N GLN A 487 -26.59 10.79 -11.86
CA GLN A 487 -26.93 11.54 -10.65
C GLN A 487 -25.93 11.35 -9.50
N ARG A 488 -24.92 10.49 -9.68
CA ARG A 488 -24.08 9.99 -8.57
C ARG A 488 -22.58 10.20 -8.75
N ALA A 489 -22.12 10.41 -9.97
CA ALA A 489 -20.71 10.59 -10.29
C ALA A 489 -20.49 11.85 -11.13
N ARG A 490 -19.34 12.47 -10.94
CA ARG A 490 -18.90 13.59 -11.77
C ARG A 490 -18.41 13.09 -13.12
N PRO A 491 -18.86 13.63 -14.26
CA PRO A 491 -18.33 13.26 -15.55
C PRO A 491 -16.86 13.66 -15.69
N ALA A 492 -16.05 12.78 -16.28
CA ALA A 492 -14.63 13.03 -16.52
C ALA A 492 -14.39 13.89 -17.78
N ALA A 493 -15.28 13.83 -18.77
CA ALA A 493 -15.22 14.62 -19.99
C ALA A 493 -15.91 15.99 -19.82
N SER A 494 -15.36 17.03 -20.46
CA SER A 494 -15.84 18.42 -20.38
C SER A 494 -17.23 18.61 -21.00
N SER A 495 -17.44 18.05 -22.20
CA SER A 495 -18.71 18.18 -22.94
C SER A 495 -19.90 17.64 -22.14
N VAL A 496 -19.75 16.47 -21.52
CA VAL A 496 -20.79 15.85 -20.67
C VAL A 496 -21.03 16.65 -19.39
N ALA A 497 -19.98 17.24 -18.81
CA ALA A 497 -20.09 18.08 -17.62
C ALA A 497 -20.85 19.39 -17.89
N GLU A 498 -20.66 19.99 -19.05
CA GLU A 498 -21.37 21.21 -19.45
C GLU A 498 -22.86 20.95 -19.65
N TYR A 499 -23.24 19.84 -20.30
CA TYR A 499 -24.66 19.45 -20.42
C TYR A 499 -25.33 19.25 -19.06
N GLN A 500 -24.67 18.56 -18.12
CA GLN A 500 -25.22 18.37 -16.77
C GLN A 500 -25.32 19.66 -15.96
N ARG A 501 -24.39 20.63 -16.15
CA ARG A 501 -24.47 21.94 -15.49
C ARG A 501 -25.57 22.84 -16.04
N LEU A 502 -26.09 22.56 -17.23
CA LEU A 502 -27.18 23.31 -17.87
C LEU A 502 -28.58 22.77 -17.53
N GLU A 503 -28.69 21.51 -17.06
CA GLU A 503 -29.94 20.89 -16.62
C GLU A 503 -30.30 21.18 -15.14
N PHE A 504 -29.38 21.77 -14.38
CA PHE A 504 -29.56 22.24 -13.00
C PHE A 504 -29.30 23.75 -12.92
#